data_AF-A0A917B5V6-F1
#
_entry.id   AF-A0A917B5V6-F1
#
_cell.length_a   1.000
_cell.length_b   1.000
_cell.length_c   1.000
_cell.angle_alpha   90.00
_cell.angle_beta   90.00
_cell.angle_gamma   90.00
#
_symmetry.space_group_name_H-M   'P 1'
#
loop_
_entity.id
_entity.type
_entity.pdbx_description
1 polymer ?
#
loop_
_entity_poly.entity_id
_entity_poly.type
_entity_poly.pdbx_seq_one_letter_code
_entity_poly.pdbx_strand_id
1 'polypeptide(L)'
;MANSFYLTSDEINKKKKFNIASLVLLGIFIALFVLLVSGFSFWGLGRVTVILMLLFPLGGVFVGLKGSGWTKWLLVLLHAGAFLMMTYIMLIALGIA
;
A
#
# COMPACT_ATOMS: atom_id res chain seq x y z
N MET A 1 26.23 20.70 20.80
CA MET A 1 24.82 21.03 20.44
C MET A 1 24.48 20.79 18.96
N ALA A 2 25.45 20.70 18.04
CA ALA A 2 25.18 20.38 16.63
C ALA A 2 24.63 18.95 16.39
N ASN A 3 25.20 17.93 17.07
CA ASN A 3 24.83 16.53 16.82
C ASN A 3 23.35 16.19 17.07
N SER A 4 22.68 16.80 18.07
CA SER A 4 21.27 16.52 18.34
C SER A 4 20.34 17.07 17.26
N PHE A 5 20.72 18.18 16.62
CA PHE A 5 19.94 18.78 15.53
C PHE A 5 20.01 17.97 14.24
N TYR A 6 21.20 17.46 13.89
CA TYR A 6 21.38 16.58 12.74
C TYR A 6 20.68 15.22 12.91
N LEU A 7 20.73 14.64 14.12
CA LEU A 7 19.99 13.41 14.42
C LEU A 7 18.47 13.61 14.28
N THR A 8 17.95 14.74 14.75
CA THR A 8 16.53 15.11 14.61
C THR A 8 16.11 15.25 13.14
N SER A 9 16.91 15.92 12.32
CA SER A 9 16.57 16.16 10.92
C SER A 9 16.61 14.87 10.08
N ASP A 10 17.57 13.98 10.35
CA ASP A 10 17.67 12.68 9.69
C ASP A 10 16.49 11.75 10.04
N GLU A 11 16.04 11.74 11.29
CA GLU A 11 14.87 10.95 11.68
C GLU A 11 13.57 11.44 11.03
N ILE A 12 13.39 12.76 10.93
CA ILE A 12 12.25 13.36 10.23
C ILE A 12 12.28 12.99 8.74
N ASN A 13 13.45 13.09 8.10
CA ASN A 13 13.61 12.73 6.70
C ASN A 13 13.36 11.24 6.44
N LYS A 14 13.83 10.37 7.34
CA LYS A 14 13.57 8.92 7.28
C LYS A 14 12.08 8.60 7.40
N LYS A 15 11.36 9.25 8.34
CA LYS A 15 9.91 9.09 8.51
C LYS A 15 9.12 9.59 7.30
N LYS A 16 9.54 10.69 6.68
CA LYS A 16 8.96 11.17 5.42
C LYS A 16 9.16 10.17 4.27
N LYS A 17 10.36 9.57 4.16
CA LYS A 17 10.63 8.52 3.15
C LYS A 17 9.68 7.32 3.29
N PHE A 18 9.34 6.91 4.51
CA PHE A 18 8.36 5.84 4.72
C PHE A 18 6.94 6.23 4.27
N ASN A 19 6.50 7.45 4.52
CA ASN A 19 5.21 7.94 3.98
C ASN A 19 5.19 7.90 2.45
N ILE A 20 6.27 8.34 1.80
CA ILE A 20 6.40 8.33 0.33
C ILE A 20 6.41 6.89 -0.19
N ALA A 21 7.17 5.99 0.43
CA ALA A 21 7.20 4.59 0.04
C ALA A 21 5.80 3.94 0.16
N SER A 22 5.09 4.17 1.27
CA SER A 22 3.70 3.71 1.43
C SER A 22 2.77 4.28 0.35
N LEU A 23 2.91 5.56 0.00
CA LEU A 23 2.15 6.17 -1.10
C LEU A 23 2.46 5.54 -2.47
N VAL A 24 3.73 5.20 -2.74
CA VAL A 24 4.12 4.50 -3.97
C VAL A 24 3.49 3.10 -4.03
N LEU A 25 3.48 2.35 -2.92
CA LEU A 25 2.79 1.06 -2.85
C LEU A 25 1.29 1.19 -3.15
N LEU A 26 0.63 2.23 -2.60
CA LEU A 26 -0.77 2.52 -2.90
C LEU A 26 -0.98 2.84 -4.38
N GLY A 27 -0.10 3.66 -4.97
CA GLY A 27 -0.17 4.01 -6.39
C GLY A 27 -0.03 2.79 -7.30
N ILE A 28 0.89 1.88 -7.00
CA ILE A 28 1.04 0.62 -7.73
C ILE A 28 -0.22 -0.24 -7.58
N PHE A 29 -0.76 -0.36 -6.37
CA PHE A 29 -2.01 -1.09 -6.14
C PHE A 29 -3.16 -0.51 -6.98
N ILE A 30 -3.35 0.82 -6.98
CA ILE A 30 -4.42 1.48 -7.75
C ILE A 30 -4.24 1.21 -9.24
N ALA A 31 -3.02 1.35 -9.78
CA ALA A 31 -2.77 1.10 -11.20
C ALA A 31 -3.10 -0.35 -11.58
N LEU A 32 -2.65 -1.31 -10.77
CA LEU A 32 -2.97 -2.72 -10.97
C LEU A 32 -4.48 -2.97 -10.88
N PHE A 33 -5.14 -2.39 -9.89
CA PHE A 33 -6.58 -2.55 -9.67
C PHE A 33 -7.40 -2.00 -10.84
N VAL A 34 -7.03 -0.83 -11.36
CA VAL A 34 -7.67 -0.24 -12.55
C VAL A 34 -7.51 -1.14 -13.77
N LEU A 35 -6.32 -1.73 -13.97
CA LEU A 35 -6.11 -2.71 -15.04
C LEU A 35 -6.98 -3.96 -14.86
N LEU A 36 -7.15 -4.46 -13.64
CA LEU A 36 -8.04 -5.59 -13.37
C LEU A 36 -9.50 -5.25 -13.73
N VAL A 37 -9.99 -4.11 -13.27
CA VAL A 37 -11.38 -3.68 -13.48
C VAL A 37 -11.66 -3.36 -14.95
N SER A 38 -10.67 -2.88 -15.70
CA SER A 38 -10.81 -2.66 -17.15
C SER A 38 -10.83 -3.95 -17.98
N GLY A 39 -10.69 -5.12 -17.34
CA GLY A 39 -10.62 -6.40 -18.03
C GLY A 39 -9.28 -6.64 -18.72
N PHE A 40 -8.21 -5.94 -18.33
CA PHE A 40 -6.88 -6.16 -18.87
C PHE A 40 -6.44 -7.61 -18.60
N SER A 41 -6.14 -8.34 -19.66
CA SER A 41 -5.61 -9.69 -19.52
C SER A 41 -4.17 -9.63 -19.06
N PHE A 42 -3.90 -10.17 -17.87
CA PHE A 42 -2.54 -10.36 -17.35
C PHE A 42 -1.86 -11.61 -17.91
N TRP A 43 -2.43 -12.26 -18.95
CA TRP A 43 -1.91 -13.49 -19.54
C TRP A 43 -1.68 -14.55 -18.45
N GLY A 44 -0.52 -15.21 -18.43
CA GLY A 44 -0.17 -16.18 -17.39
C GLY A 44 0.13 -15.57 -16.01
N LEU A 45 0.25 -14.26 -15.89
CA LEU A 45 0.59 -13.57 -14.63
C LEU A 45 -0.63 -13.24 -13.77
N GLY A 46 -1.86 -13.49 -14.23
CA GLY A 46 -3.07 -13.09 -13.51
C GLY A 46 -3.11 -13.55 -12.05
N ARG A 47 -2.71 -14.79 -11.76
CA ARG A 47 -2.63 -15.30 -10.37
C ARG A 47 -1.63 -14.53 -9.53
N VAL A 48 -0.45 -14.25 -10.09
CA VAL A 48 0.62 -13.49 -9.41
C VAL A 48 0.14 -12.06 -9.16
N THR A 49 -0.52 -11.43 -10.14
CA THR A 49 -1.09 -10.09 -10.01
C THR A 49 -2.10 -10.00 -8.87
N VAL A 50 -3.03 -10.97 -8.76
CA VAL A 50 -4.01 -11.00 -7.67
C VAL A 50 -3.35 -11.14 -6.30
N ILE A 51 -2.32 -11.99 -6.18
CA ILE A 51 -1.54 -12.12 -4.94
C ILE A 51 -0.84 -10.81 -4.59
N LEU A 52 -0.22 -10.15 -5.58
CA LEU A 52 0.41 -8.84 -5.40
C LEU A 52 -0.57 -7.75 -4.96
N MET A 53 -1.80 -7.76 -5.50
CA MET A 53 -2.86 -6.83 -5.09
C MET A 53 -3.29 -7.02 -3.63
N LEU A 54 -3.09 -8.20 -3.03
CA LEU A 54 -3.29 -8.40 -1.59
C LEU A 54 -2.05 -8.01 -0.78
N LEU A 55 -0.86 -8.33 -1.30
CA LEU A 55 0.41 -8.05 -0.62
C LEU A 55 0.75 -6.56 -0.58
N PHE A 56 0.46 -5.78 -1.63
CA PHE A 56 0.78 -4.35 -1.66
C PHE A 56 0.02 -3.53 -0.60
N PRO A 57 -1.30 -3.71 -0.40
CA PRO A 57 -2.02 -3.15 0.74
C PRO A 57 -1.37 -3.50 2.08
N LEU A 58 -1.06 -4.78 2.32
CA LEU A 58 -0.44 -5.22 3.57
C LEU A 58 0.95 -4.62 3.78
N GLY A 59 1.79 -4.64 2.75
CA GLY A 59 3.12 -4.03 2.77
C GLY A 59 3.05 -2.52 3.01
N GLY A 60 2.06 -1.85 2.42
CA GLY A 60 1.91 -0.41 2.56
C GLY A 60 1.31 0.02 3.90
N VAL A 61 0.52 -0.83 4.58
CA VAL A 61 0.22 -0.68 6.02
C VAL A 61 1.51 -0.76 6.83
N PHE A 62 2.33 -1.80 6.63
CA PHE A 62 3.55 -2.01 7.41
C PHE A 62 4.56 -0.86 7.23
N VAL A 63 4.74 -0.39 6.00
CA VAL A 63 5.59 0.76 5.67
C VAL A 63 4.98 2.06 6.18
N GLY A 64 3.67 2.26 6.01
CA GLY A 64 2.94 3.44 6.48
C GLY A 64 3.01 3.61 8.01
N LEU A 65 2.98 2.51 8.77
CA LEU A 65 3.14 2.53 10.23
C LEU A 65 4.50 3.06 10.70
N LYS A 66 5.55 2.97 9.88
CA LYS A 66 6.89 3.53 10.16
C LYS A 66 6.99 5.03 9.83
N GLY A 67 5.96 5.58 9.19
CA GLY A 67 5.83 6.98 8.85
C GLY A 67 5.56 7.91 10.03
N SER A 68 5.35 9.20 9.75
CA SER A 68 4.99 10.20 10.77
C SER A 68 3.92 11.18 10.33
N GLY A 69 3.23 11.75 11.32
CA GLY A 69 2.20 12.76 11.12
C GLY A 69 0.83 12.18 10.77
N TRP A 70 -0.11 13.06 10.46
CA TRP A 70 -1.48 12.70 10.10
C TRP A 70 -1.56 11.83 8.83
N THR A 71 -0.67 12.08 7.87
CA THR A 71 -0.60 11.35 6.60
C THR A 71 -0.32 9.86 6.79
N LYS A 72 0.41 9.46 7.84
CA LYS A 72 0.59 8.04 8.19
C LYS A 72 -0.75 7.36 8.44
N TRP A 73 -1.60 7.95 9.27
CA TRP A 73 -2.89 7.35 9.63
C TRP A 73 -3.82 7.28 8.43
N LEU A 74 -3.84 8.33 7.61
CA LEU A 74 -4.58 8.34 6.34
C LEU A 74 -4.13 7.21 5.40
N LEU A 75 -2.81 7.06 5.21
CA LEU A 75 -2.25 6.01 4.35
C LEU A 75 -2.58 4.61 4.90
N VAL A 76 -2.45 4.39 6.21
CA VAL A 76 -2.80 3.11 6.83
C VAL A 76 -4.28 2.78 6.62
N LEU A 77 -5.18 3.76 6.80
CA LEU A 77 -6.62 3.57 6.59
C LEU A 77 -6.92 3.22 5.12
N LEU A 78 -6.30 3.93 4.17
CA LEU A 78 -6.44 3.65 2.73
C LEU A 78 -6.00 2.24 2.37
N HIS A 79 -4.85 1.79 2.89
CA HIS A 79 -4.37 0.43 2.62
C HIS A 79 -5.24 -0.64 3.31
N ALA A 80 -5.73 -0.39 4.52
CA ALA A 80 -6.66 -1.30 5.19
C ALA A 80 -7.97 -1.44 4.40
N GLY A 81 -8.53 -0.32 3.93
CA GLY A 81 -9.72 -0.33 3.07
C GLY A 81 -9.49 -1.06 1.75
N ALA A 82 -8.36 -0.80 1.08
CA ALA A 82 -7.96 -1.50 -0.14
C ALA A 82 -7.84 -3.02 0.07
N PHE A 83 -7.24 -3.45 1.19
CA PHE A 83 -7.12 -4.86 1.53
C PHE A 83 -8.48 -5.54 1.75
N LEU A 84 -9.37 -4.89 2.52
CA LEU A 84 -10.71 -5.41 2.77
C LEU A 84 -11.51 -5.52 1.47
N MET A 85 -11.46 -4.49 0.62
CA MET A 85 -12.13 -4.51 -0.69
C MET A 85 -11.61 -5.64 -1.58
N MET A 86 -10.29 -5.82 -1.67
CA MET A 86 -9.70 -6.88 -2.49
C MET A 86 -10.05 -8.27 -1.96
N THR A 87 -10.06 -8.44 -0.64
CA THR A 87 -10.48 -9.70 0.00
C THR A 87 -11.95 -9.99 -0.32
N TYR A 88 -12.81 -8.98 -0.26
CA TYR A 88 -14.23 -9.12 -0.59
C TYR A 88 -14.44 -9.51 -2.07
N ILE A 89 -13.75 -8.85 -3.00
CA ILE A 89 -13.78 -9.21 -4.43
C ILE A 89 -13.31 -10.64 -4.64
N MET A 90 -12.27 -11.08 -3.95
CA MET A 90 -11.77 -12.45 -4.03
C MET A 90 -12.79 -13.47 -3.51
N LEU A 91 -13.49 -13.17 -2.41
CA LEU A 91 -14.56 -14.02 -1.89
C LEU A 91 -15.72 -14.17 -2.89
N ILE A 92 -16.13 -13.07 -3.53
CA ILE A 92 -17.14 -13.10 -4.62
C ILE A 92 -16.63 -13.95 -5.78
N ALA A 93 -15.38 -13.78 -6.20
CA ALA A 93 -14.80 -14.53 -7.31
C ALA A 93 -14.73 -16.04 -7.04
N LEU A 94 -14.64 -16.44 -5.76
CA LEU A 94 -14.68 -17.84 -5.33
C LEU A 94 -16.12 -18.37 -5.12
N GLY A 95 -17.14 -17.52 -5.29
CA GLY A 95 -18.55 -17.88 -5.07
C GLY A 95 -18.94 -18.06 -3.60
N ILE A 96 -18.16 -17.49 -2.67
CA ILE A 96 -18.38 -17.64 -1.22
C ILE A 96 -19.30 -16.53 -0.68
N ALA A 97 -19.24 -15.33 -1.27
CA ALA A 97 -19.94 -14.12 -0.84
C ALA A 97 -20.83 -13.56 -1.94
#